data_AF-A0A0S2SB32-F1
#
_entry.id   AF-A0A0S2SB32-F1
#
_cell.length_a   1.000
_cell.length_b   1.000
_cell.length_c   1.000
_cell.angle_alpha   90.00
_cell.angle_beta   90.00
_cell.angle_gamma   90.00
#
_symmetry.space_group_name_H-M   'P 1'
#
loop_
_entity.id
_entity.type
_entity.pdbx_description
1 polymer ?
#
loop_
_entity_poly.entity_id
_entity_poly.type
_entity_poly.pdbx_seq_one_letter_code
_entity_poly.pdbx_strand_id
1 'polypeptide(L)'
;MLSIGPEAWRIRNAIQIILNNVERRNAFVNRIVNVNDEDVLNLLYNMKKEFLKRDQLSNQKFMDLYAVNPVEALSVYFLESVDVHTYWEWSEAGGTYSKAIQYKQVKPEMTLAEAIEKAEDEARDLVSGY
;
A
#
# COMPACT_ATOMS: atom_id res chain seq x y z
N MET A 1 -20.22 20.04 13.79
CA MET A 1 -19.51 19.19 12.81
C MET A 1 -18.10 19.00 13.35
N LEU A 2 -17.73 17.80 13.81
CA LEU A 2 -16.36 17.53 14.26
C LEU A 2 -15.47 17.67 13.03
N SER A 3 -14.71 18.76 12.92
CA SER A 3 -13.73 18.94 11.85
C SER A 3 -12.62 17.91 12.08
N ILE A 4 -12.68 16.80 11.34
CA ILE A 4 -11.63 15.79 11.36
C ILE A 4 -10.41 16.46 10.74
N GLY A 5 -9.41 16.76 11.57
CA GLY A 5 -8.15 17.30 11.08
C GLY A 5 -7.44 16.30 10.15
N PRO A 6 -6.52 16.77 9.30
CA PRO A 6 -5.77 15.92 8.38
C PRO A 6 -5.03 14.77 9.08
N GLU A 7 -4.59 14.97 10.33
CA GLU A 7 -3.96 13.94 11.18
C GLU A 7 -4.90 12.77 11.48
N ALA A 8 -6.13 13.07 11.90
CA ALA A 8 -7.14 12.06 12.23
C ALA A 8 -7.57 11.25 10.99
N TRP A 9 -7.56 11.88 9.82
CA TRP A 9 -7.80 11.19 8.55
C TRP A 9 -6.66 10.21 8.21
N ARG A 10 -5.40 10.60 8.41
CA ARG A 10 -4.23 9.73 8.22
C ARG A 10 -4.27 8.52 9.15
N ILE A 11 -4.55 8.74 10.43
CA ILE A 11 -4.71 7.66 11.42
C ILE A 11 -5.80 6.68 10.99
N ARG A 12 -6.98 7.20 10.61
CA ARG A 12 -8.10 6.37 10.18
C ARG A 12 -7.73 5.48 9.01
N ASN A 13 -7.10 6.03 7.97
CA ASN A 13 -6.71 5.25 6.79
C ASN A 13 -5.65 4.20 7.12
N ALA A 14 -4.65 4.58 7.92
CA ALA A 14 -3.61 3.65 8.38
C ALA A 14 -4.23 2.48 9.17
N ILE A 15 -5.16 2.75 10.08
CA ILE A 15 -5.90 1.73 10.82
C ILE A 15 -6.68 0.81 9.89
N GLN A 16 -7.47 1.37 8.97
CA GLN A 16 -8.34 0.58 8.08
C GLN A 16 -7.55 -0.37 7.19
N ILE A 17 -6.39 0.07 6.70
CA ILE A 17 -5.54 -0.71 5.80
C ILE A 17 -4.66 -1.71 6.56
N ILE A 18 -4.00 -1.26 7.62
CA ILE A 18 -2.99 -2.07 8.32
C ILE A 18 -3.66 -3.07 9.25
N LEU A 19 -4.78 -2.69 9.90
CA LEU A 19 -5.49 -3.55 10.85
C LEU A 19 -6.68 -4.28 10.21
N ASN A 20 -6.59 -4.56 8.91
CA ASN A 20 -7.66 -5.16 8.11
C ASN A 20 -7.91 -6.66 8.39
N ASN A 21 -7.07 -7.33 9.18
CA ASN A 21 -7.26 -8.73 9.59
C ASN A 21 -7.12 -8.91 11.12
N VAL A 22 -7.46 -10.10 11.62
CA VAL A 22 -7.48 -10.39 13.07
C VAL A 22 -6.06 -10.42 13.64
N GLU A 23 -5.13 -11.02 12.92
CA GLU A 23 -3.74 -11.22 13.35
C GLU A 23 -3.03 -9.88 13.56
N ARG A 24 -3.18 -8.94 12.62
CA ARG A 24 -2.59 -7.60 12.68
C ARG A 24 -3.23 -6.76 13.77
N ARG A 25 -4.55 -6.88 14.00
CA ARG A 25 -5.24 -6.24 15.13
C ARG A 25 -4.69 -6.73 16.47
N ASN A 26 -4.54 -8.04 16.63
CA ASN A 26 -3.98 -8.62 17.86
C ASN A 26 -2.53 -8.17 18.07
N ALA A 27 -1.72 -8.14 17.01
CA ALA A 27 -0.35 -7.64 17.07
C ALA A 27 -0.30 -6.15 17.50
N PHE A 28 -1.21 -5.33 17.02
CA PHE A 28 -1.30 -3.91 17.40
C PHE A 28 -1.66 -3.75 18.88
N VAL A 29 -2.72 -4.43 19.34
CA VAL A 29 -3.18 -4.37 20.74
C VAL A 29 -2.09 -4.84 21.72
N ASN A 30 -1.30 -5.85 21.33
CA ASN A 30 -0.21 -6.35 22.16
C ASN A 30 1.02 -5.43 22.22
N ARG A 31 1.17 -4.50 21.28
CA ARG A 31 2.36 -3.64 21.15
C ARG A 31 2.11 -2.19 21.52
N ILE A 32 0.86 -1.74 21.52
CA ILE A 32 0.50 -0.37 21.89
C ILE A 32 0.71 -0.16 23.39
N VAL A 33 1.55 0.81 23.73
CA VAL A 33 1.83 1.20 25.13
C VAL A 33 1.11 2.51 25.46
N ASN A 34 1.15 3.47 24.53
CA ASN A 34 0.49 4.77 24.64
C ASN A 34 -0.54 4.92 23.51
N VAL A 35 -1.68 5.54 23.82
CA VAL A 35 -2.81 5.71 22.89
C VAL A 35 -2.91 7.10 22.27
N ASN A 36 -1.84 7.89 22.29
CA ASN A 36 -1.82 9.19 21.61
C ASN A 36 -1.58 9.02 20.10
N ASP A 37 -1.97 10.05 19.34
CA ASP A 37 -1.97 10.05 17.87
C ASP A 37 -0.60 9.73 17.27
N GLU A 38 0.47 10.32 17.80
CA GLU A 38 1.83 10.15 17.28
C GLU A 38 2.36 8.73 17.52
N ASP A 39 2.20 8.21 18.74
CA ASP A 39 2.63 6.85 19.08
C ASP A 39 1.83 5.79 18.30
N VAL A 40 0.53 6.02 18.10
CA VAL A 40 -0.33 5.17 17.27
C VAL A 40 0.14 5.17 15.81
N LEU A 41 0.38 6.34 15.23
CA LEU A 41 0.89 6.45 13.86
C LEU A 41 2.24 5.75 13.70
N ASN A 42 3.17 6.02 14.60
CA ASN A 42 4.51 5.41 14.57
C ASN A 42 4.44 3.88 14.65
N LEU A 43 3.59 3.34 15.54
CA LEU A 43 3.38 1.91 15.64
C LEU A 43 2.78 1.33 14.34
N LEU A 44 1.74 1.97 13.79
CA LEU A 44 1.13 1.56 12.53
C LEU A 44 2.15 1.55 11.38
N TYR A 45 2.95 2.61 11.24
CA TYR A 45 3.99 2.67 10.21
C TYR A 45 5.05 1.57 10.36
N ASN A 46 5.49 1.29 11.59
CA ASN A 46 6.43 0.22 11.86
C ASN A 46 5.83 -1.16 11.52
N MET A 47 4.59 -1.39 11.91
CA MET A 47 3.87 -2.62 11.57
C MET A 47 3.67 -2.77 10.06
N LYS A 48 3.32 -1.70 9.33
CA LYS A 48 3.25 -1.71 7.86
C LYS A 48 4.57 -2.19 7.25
N LYS A 49 5.70 -1.60 7.68
CA LYS A 49 7.05 -1.98 7.18
C LYS A 49 7.35 -3.45 7.46
N GLU A 50 7.05 -3.93 8.65
CA GLU A 50 7.23 -5.35 9.00
C GLU A 50 6.37 -6.27 8.13
N PHE A 51 5.09 -5.96 7.95
CA PHE A 51 4.19 -6.78 7.14
C PHE A 51 4.57 -6.80 5.67
N LEU A 52 5.00 -5.66 5.11
CA LEU A 52 5.49 -5.61 3.73
C LEU A 52 6.76 -6.47 3.53
N LYS A 53 7.58 -6.65 4.57
CA LYS A 53 8.81 -7.46 4.51
C LYS A 53 8.60 -8.94 4.78
N ARG A 54 7.69 -9.30 5.69
CA ARG A 54 7.58 -10.66 6.24
C ARG A 54 6.28 -11.38 5.89
N ASP A 55 5.19 -10.63 5.82
CA ASP A 55 3.82 -11.16 5.70
C ASP A 55 3.07 -10.51 4.52
N GLN A 56 3.80 -10.25 3.43
CA GLN A 56 3.20 -9.69 2.23
C GLN A 56 2.21 -10.69 1.63
N LEU A 57 1.12 -10.19 1.06
CA LEU A 57 0.17 -11.02 0.32
C LEU A 57 0.94 -11.77 -0.78
N SER A 58 0.79 -13.09 -0.84
CA SER A 58 1.46 -13.91 -1.85
C SER A 58 1.11 -13.44 -3.26
N ASN A 59 2.09 -13.47 -4.17
CA ASN A 59 1.90 -13.05 -5.57
C ASN A 59 0.67 -13.69 -6.24
N GLN A 60 0.41 -14.98 -6.00
CA GLN A 60 -0.76 -15.65 -6.58
C GLN A 60 -2.07 -15.03 -6.10
N LYS A 61 -2.26 -14.91 -4.78
CA LYS A 61 -3.46 -14.25 -4.21
C LYS A 61 -3.59 -12.80 -4.67
N PHE A 62 -2.48 -12.09 -4.83
CA PHE A 62 -2.50 -10.73 -5.38
C PHE A 62 -3.00 -10.71 -6.82
N MET A 63 -2.49 -11.60 -7.68
CA MET A 63 -2.94 -11.73 -9.07
C MET A 63 -4.42 -12.08 -9.17
N ASP A 64 -4.88 -13.05 -8.35
CA ASP A 64 -6.28 -13.48 -8.32
C ASP A 64 -7.20 -12.32 -7.90
N LEU A 65 -6.80 -11.55 -6.89
CA LEU A 65 -7.55 -10.38 -6.44
C LEU A 65 -7.51 -9.25 -7.48
N TYR A 66 -6.37 -9.04 -8.13
CA TYR A 66 -6.20 -7.98 -9.15
C TYR A 66 -7.10 -8.22 -10.37
N ALA A 67 -7.31 -9.48 -10.76
CA ALA A 67 -8.18 -9.84 -11.86
C ALA A 67 -9.67 -9.50 -11.60
N VAL A 68 -10.09 -9.47 -10.33
CA VAL A 68 -11.48 -9.19 -9.92
C VAL A 68 -11.65 -7.72 -9.53
N ASN A 69 -10.71 -7.18 -8.74
CA ASN A 69 -10.76 -5.84 -8.18
C ASN A 69 -9.33 -5.27 -8.02
N PRO A 70 -8.80 -4.58 -9.04
CA PRO A 70 -7.43 -4.10 -9.00
C PRO A 70 -7.19 -3.00 -7.95
N VAL A 71 -8.20 -2.19 -7.63
CA VAL A 71 -8.12 -1.15 -6.59
C VAL A 71 -7.90 -1.80 -5.21
N GLU A 72 -8.70 -2.81 -4.89
CA GLU A 72 -8.55 -3.55 -3.63
C GLU A 72 -7.25 -4.36 -3.59
N ALA A 73 -6.88 -4.97 -4.72
CA ALA A 73 -5.63 -5.70 -4.84
C ALA A 73 -4.42 -4.81 -4.53
N LEU A 74 -4.34 -3.63 -5.17
CA LEU A 74 -3.28 -2.67 -4.91
C LEU A 74 -3.32 -2.16 -3.48
N SER A 75 -4.51 -1.87 -2.94
CA SER A 75 -4.65 -1.43 -1.54
C SER A 75 -4.05 -2.41 -0.54
N VAL A 76 -4.39 -3.70 -0.69
CA VAL A 76 -3.92 -4.76 0.21
C VAL A 76 -2.45 -5.10 -0.04
N TYR A 77 -2.00 -5.07 -1.29
CA TYR A 77 -0.63 -5.44 -1.66
C TYR A 77 0.41 -4.39 -1.28
N PHE A 78 0.06 -3.10 -1.40
CA PHE A 78 0.91 -1.99 -0.98
C PHE A 78 0.70 -1.58 0.47
N LEU A 79 -0.37 -2.07 1.12
CA LEU A 79 -0.85 -1.58 2.42
C LEU A 79 -1.00 -0.05 2.39
N GLU A 80 -1.71 0.42 1.37
CA GLU A 80 -2.02 1.84 1.13
C GLU A 80 -3.50 2.01 0.78
N SER A 81 -4.06 3.18 1.09
CA SER A 81 -5.41 3.52 0.64
C SER A 81 -5.34 3.87 -0.84
N VAL A 82 -5.81 2.98 -1.70
CA VAL A 82 -5.87 3.20 -3.15
C VAL A 82 -7.31 3.48 -3.52
N ASP A 83 -7.54 4.59 -4.21
CA ASP A 83 -8.82 4.90 -4.81
C ASP A 83 -8.78 4.68 -6.34
N VAL A 84 -9.93 4.89 -6.98
CA VAL A 84 -10.09 4.70 -8.42
C VAL A 84 -9.17 5.63 -9.21
N HIS A 85 -8.92 6.85 -8.72
CA HIS A 85 -8.07 7.82 -9.40
C HIS A 85 -6.62 7.37 -9.39
N THR A 86 -6.09 6.98 -8.23
CA THR A 86 -4.73 6.43 -8.12
C THR A 86 -4.55 5.14 -8.94
N TYR A 87 -5.59 4.31 -9.03
CA TYR A 87 -5.55 3.14 -9.92
C TYR A 87 -5.43 3.54 -11.40
N TRP A 88 -6.15 4.57 -11.84
CA TRP A 88 -6.04 5.06 -13.22
C TRP A 88 -4.64 5.60 -13.52
N GLU A 89 -4.04 6.37 -12.62
CA GLU A 89 -2.65 6.84 -12.76
C GLU A 89 -1.69 5.65 -12.93
N TRP A 90 -1.84 4.61 -12.09
CA TRP A 90 -1.08 3.37 -12.22
C TRP A 90 -1.28 2.68 -13.58
N SER A 91 -2.52 2.56 -14.03
CA SER A 91 -2.82 1.93 -15.31
C SER A 91 -2.27 2.73 -16.50
N GLU A 92 -2.36 4.05 -16.46
CA GLU A 92 -1.87 4.97 -17.50
C GLU A 92 -0.35 5.00 -17.58
N ALA A 93 0.34 4.85 -16.45
CA ALA A 93 1.79 4.62 -16.38
C ALA A 93 2.22 3.24 -16.94
N GLY A 94 1.31 2.46 -17.50
CA GLY A 94 1.57 1.11 -17.99
C GLY A 94 1.78 0.10 -16.85
N GLY A 95 1.20 0.39 -15.69
CA GLY A 95 1.22 -0.46 -14.51
C GLY A 95 0.40 -1.74 -14.68
N THR A 96 0.96 -2.85 -14.19
CA THR A 96 0.34 -4.18 -14.24
C THR A 96 0.63 -4.95 -12.96
N TYR A 97 -0.15 -5.97 -12.62
CA TYR A 97 0.17 -6.83 -11.48
C TYR A 97 1.62 -7.37 -11.55
N SER A 98 2.11 -7.69 -12.76
CA SER A 98 3.48 -8.17 -12.97
C SER A 98 4.52 -7.14 -12.58
N LYS A 99 4.35 -5.87 -13.00
CA LYS A 99 5.25 -4.77 -12.59
C LYS A 99 5.19 -4.54 -11.09
N ALA A 100 4.01 -4.51 -10.49
CA ALA A 100 3.86 -4.35 -9.04
C ALA A 100 4.61 -5.46 -8.27
N ILE A 101 4.53 -6.71 -8.74
CA ILE A 101 5.31 -7.82 -8.18
C ILE A 101 6.81 -7.60 -8.32
N GLN A 102 7.28 -7.29 -9.53
CA GLN A 102 8.70 -7.06 -9.81
C GLN A 102 9.27 -5.93 -8.94
N TYR A 103 8.55 -4.83 -8.82
CA TYR A 103 8.95 -3.67 -8.03
C TYR A 103 9.03 -4.01 -6.54
N LYS A 104 8.03 -4.73 -6.01
CA LYS A 104 8.04 -5.18 -4.60
C LYS A 104 9.12 -6.22 -4.31
N GLN A 105 9.51 -7.05 -5.27
CA GLN A 105 10.66 -7.95 -5.11
C GLN A 105 11.98 -7.19 -4.94
N VAL A 106 12.14 -6.08 -5.66
CA VAL A 106 13.34 -5.23 -5.56
C VAL A 106 13.31 -4.38 -4.28
N LYS A 107 12.16 -3.77 -3.97
CA LYS A 107 11.97 -2.93 -2.79
C LYS A 107 10.61 -3.25 -2.16
N PRO A 108 10.55 -4.13 -1.13
CA PRO A 108 9.28 -4.52 -0.49
C PRO A 108 8.50 -3.34 0.10
N GLU A 109 9.21 -2.31 0.57
CA GLU A 109 8.61 -1.10 1.13
C GLU A 109 8.22 -0.06 0.07
N MET A 110 8.36 -0.36 -1.24
CA MET A 110 7.99 0.59 -2.28
C MET A 110 6.53 1.00 -2.15
N THR A 111 6.26 2.31 -2.20
CA THR A 111 4.90 2.85 -2.18
C THR A 111 4.25 2.74 -3.55
N LEU A 112 2.93 2.87 -3.64
CA LEU A 112 2.27 2.87 -4.94
C LEU A 112 2.69 4.10 -5.78
N ALA A 113 2.87 5.26 -5.15
CA ALA A 113 3.36 6.46 -5.83
C ALA A 113 4.76 6.25 -6.45
N GLU A 114 5.71 5.68 -5.70
CA GLU A 114 7.03 5.34 -6.23
C GLU A 114 6.95 4.31 -7.36
N ALA A 115 6.00 3.37 -7.29
CA ALA A 115 5.78 2.38 -8.35
C ALA A 115 5.22 3.04 -9.62
N ILE A 116 4.30 4.00 -9.49
CA ILE A 116 3.75 4.78 -10.61
C ILE A 116 4.87 5.56 -11.29
N GLU A 117 5.63 6.36 -10.54
CA GLU A 117 6.77 7.14 -11.05
C GLU A 117 7.75 6.25 -11.83
N LYS A 118 8.10 5.10 -11.25
CA LYS A 118 8.98 4.14 -11.92
C LYS A 118 8.38 3.55 -13.20
N ALA A 119 7.08 3.26 -13.21
CA ALA A 119 6.42 2.72 -14.40
C ALA A 119 6.36 3.75 -15.52
N GLU A 120 6.17 5.04 -15.19
CA GLU A 120 6.24 6.15 -16.14
C GLU A 120 7.63 6.31 -16.74
N ASP A 121 8.67 6.29 -15.92
CA ASP A 121 10.06 6.41 -16.38
C ASP A 121 10.42 5.27 -17.33
N GLU A 122 10.07 4.02 -16.98
CA GLU A 122 10.26 2.85 -17.86
C GLU A 122 9.47 2.98 -19.17
N ALA A 123 8.27 3.58 -19.15
CA ALA A 123 7.48 3.82 -20.36
C ALA A 123 8.12 4.89 -21.25
N ARG A 124 8.70 5.95 -20.69
CA ARG A 124 9.42 7.00 -21.44
C ARG A 124 10.71 6.48 -22.06
N ASP A 125 11.47 5.66 -21.34
CA ASP A 125 12.71 5.05 -21.84
C ASP A 125 12.46 4.15 -23.05
N LEU A 126 11.33 3.43 -23.08
CA LEU A 126 10.90 2.65 -24.24
C LEU A 126 10.55 3.51 -25.47
N VAL A 127 10.06 4.74 -25.26
CA VAL A 127 9.70 5.68 -26.33
C VAL A 127 10.93 6.42 -26.87
N SER A 128 11.92 6.71 -26.02
CA SER A 128 13.15 7.43 -26.39
C SER A 128 14.22 6.56 -27.06
N GLY A 129 14.04 5.24 -27.11
CA GLY A 129 15.00 4.29 -27.70
C GLY A 129 14.95 4.12 -29.22
N TYR A 130 14.30 5.04 -29.95
CA TYR A 130 14.18 5.04 -31.43
C TYR A 130 15.01 6.15 -32.08
#